data_AF-A0A645BHS6-F1
#
_entry.id   AF-A0A645BHS6-F1
#
_cell.length_a   1.000
_cell.length_b   1.000
_cell.length_c   1.000
_cell.angle_alpha   90.00
_cell.angle_beta   90.00
_cell.angle_gamma   90.00
#
_symmetry.space_group_name_H-M   'P 1'
#
loop_
_entity.id
_entity.type
_entity.pdbx_description
1 polymer ?
#
loop_
_entity_poly.entity_id
_entity_poly.type
_entity_poly.pdbx_seq_one_letter_code
_entity_poly.pdbx_strand_id
1 'polypeptide(L)'
;MQYDGGVNLGVHDGHRQRLRERFLKEGLSGFAPVNVLELLLFFTNKRCDTSEIAHRLLERFGSFSGVLDAPYATLCDVEGVGPLSACFLKLTAACGAF
;
A
#
# COMPACT_ATOMS: atom_id res chain seq x y z
N MET A 1 -32.59 -15.01 -17.53
CA MET A 1 -32.61 -15.04 -16.05
C MET A 1 -31.53 -16.03 -15.63
N GLN A 2 -30.55 -15.72 -14.80
CA GLN A 2 -30.47 -14.76 -13.69
C GLN A 2 -29.16 -13.96 -13.78
N TYR A 3 -29.25 -12.64 -13.63
CA TYR A 3 -28.11 -11.77 -13.31
C TYR A 3 -28.04 -11.76 -11.78
N ASP A 4 -27.04 -12.41 -11.20
CA ASP A 4 -26.81 -12.34 -9.76
C ASP A 4 -25.88 -11.15 -9.48
N GLY A 5 -26.51 -9.99 -9.30
CA GLY A 5 -25.87 -8.74 -8.90
C GLY A 5 -25.37 -8.81 -7.46
N GLY A 6 -24.30 -9.56 -7.25
CA GLY A 6 -23.59 -9.67 -5.98
C GLY A 6 -22.87 -8.36 -5.64
N VAL A 7 -23.55 -7.57 -4.83
CA VAL A 7 -23.11 -6.32 -4.22
C VAL A 7 -21.69 -6.44 -3.62
N ASN A 8 -20.72 -5.68 -4.15
CA ASN A 8 -19.34 -5.59 -3.65
C ASN A 8 -19.27 -4.68 -2.40
N LEU A 9 -19.88 -5.14 -1.30
CA LEU A 9 -19.83 -4.51 0.02
C LEU A 9 -19.21 -5.51 1.00
N GLY A 10 -17.91 -5.38 1.28
CA GLY A 10 -17.28 -6.10 2.41
C GLY A 10 -15.82 -6.58 2.26
N VAL A 11 -15.14 -6.36 1.14
CA VAL A 11 -13.76 -6.87 0.94
C VAL A 11 -12.70 -6.04 1.70
N HIS A 12 -12.95 -4.74 1.90
CA HIS A 12 -11.96 -3.81 2.46
C HIS A 12 -11.75 -3.94 3.97
N ASP A 13 -12.81 -4.16 4.75
CA ASP A 13 -12.74 -4.10 6.22
C ASP A 13 -11.92 -5.27 6.80
N GLY A 14 -12.02 -6.46 6.20
CA GLY A 14 -11.23 -7.60 6.63
C GLY A 14 -9.81 -7.65 6.06
N HIS A 15 -9.56 -7.05 4.90
CA HIS A 15 -8.26 -7.17 4.23
C HIS A 15 -7.13 -6.51 5.02
N ARG A 16 -7.39 -5.29 5.50
CA ARG A 16 -6.45 -4.54 6.35
C ARG A 16 -6.10 -5.30 7.62
N GLN A 17 -7.11 -5.88 8.28
CA GLN A 17 -6.90 -6.68 9.48
C GLN A 17 -6.08 -7.93 9.18
N ARG A 18 -6.45 -8.70 8.15
CA ARG A 18 -5.74 -9.92 7.75
C ARG A 18 -4.28 -9.67 7.39
N LEU A 19 -3.97 -8.61 6.64
CA LEU A 19 -2.58 -8.27 6.30
C LEU A 19 -1.75 -7.89 7.54
N ARG A 20 -2.33 -7.13 8.48
CA ARG A 20 -1.65 -6.79 9.74
C ARG A 20 -1.40 -8.02 10.61
N GLU A 21 -2.41 -8.86 10.80
CA GLU A 21 -2.30 -10.10 11.58
C GLU A 21 -1.26 -11.04 10.97
N ARG A 22 -1.28 -11.18 9.64
CA ARG A 22 -0.28 -11.95 8.91
C ARG A 22 1.12 -11.39 9.15
N PHE A 23 1.34 -10.08 8.99
CA PHE A 23 2.64 -9.45 9.22
C PHE A 23 3.15 -9.71 10.65
N LEU A 24 2.29 -9.56 11.66
CA LEU A 24 2.65 -9.81 13.06
C LEU A 24 3.00 -11.28 13.34
N LYS A 25 2.43 -12.22 12.58
CA LYS A 25 2.64 -13.67 12.76
C LYS A 25 3.89 -14.19 12.05
N GLU A 26 4.13 -13.76 10.81
CA GLU A 26 5.16 -14.35 9.93
C GLU A 26 6.19 -13.36 9.39
N GLY A 27 6.08 -12.07 9.70
CA GLY A 27 6.94 -11.03 9.14
C GLY A 27 6.64 -10.77 7.66
N LEU A 28 7.61 -10.21 6.92
CA LEU A 28 7.44 -9.81 5.51
C LEU A 28 7.92 -10.85 4.49
N SER A 29 8.58 -11.93 4.92
CA SER A 29 9.28 -12.87 4.02
C SER A 29 8.39 -13.57 2.97
N GLY A 30 7.06 -13.56 3.16
CA GLY A 30 6.07 -14.10 2.20
C GLY A 30 5.17 -13.04 1.56
N PHE A 31 5.46 -11.75 1.72
CA PHE A 31 4.62 -10.68 1.20
C PHE A 31 5.03 -10.32 -0.24
N ALA A 32 4.02 -10.20 -1.12
CA ALA A 32 4.21 -9.55 -2.40
C ALA A 32 4.47 -8.04 -2.18
N PRO A 33 5.29 -7.37 -3.02
CA PRO A 33 5.55 -5.93 -2.96
C PRO A 33 4.30 -5.06 -2.76
N VAL A 34 3.23 -5.37 -3.49
CA VAL A 34 1.96 -4.65 -3.41
C VAL A 34 1.34 -4.74 -2.01
N ASN A 35 1.36 -5.92 -1.39
CA ASN A 35 0.82 -6.13 -0.05
C ASN A 35 1.65 -5.40 1.03
N VAL A 36 2.97 -5.27 0.83
CA VAL A 36 3.83 -4.48 1.71
C VAL A 36 3.46 -2.99 1.61
N LEU A 37 3.28 -2.48 0.38
CA LEU A 37 2.87 -1.10 0.16
C LEU A 37 1.48 -0.82 0.72
N GLU A 38 0.52 -1.72 0.52
CA GLU A 38 -0.80 -1.62 1.14
C GLU A 38 -0.70 -1.52 2.66
N LEU A 39 0.11 -2.39 3.28
CA LEU A 39 0.33 -2.38 4.73
C LEU A 39 0.90 -1.05 5.23
N LEU A 40 1.87 -0.48 4.51
CA LEU A 40 2.42 0.85 4.81
C LEU A 40 1.37 1.96 4.63
N LEU A 41 0.65 1.94 3.51
CA LEU A 41 -0.35 2.93 3.17
C LEU A 41 -1.54 2.90 4.14
N PHE A 42 -1.83 1.76 4.78
CA PHE A 42 -2.86 1.68 5.80
C PHE A 42 -2.64 2.64 6.98
N PHE A 43 -1.39 3.01 7.31
CA PHE A 43 -1.10 3.92 8.41
C PHE A 43 -1.41 5.38 8.07
N THR A 44 -1.40 5.73 6.79
CA THR A 44 -1.58 7.10 6.32
C THR A 44 -2.93 7.32 5.62
N ASN A 45 -3.58 6.24 5.15
CA ASN A 45 -4.85 6.26 4.44
C ASN A 45 -5.91 5.43 5.19
N LYS A 46 -6.85 6.13 5.85
CA LYS A 46 -7.93 5.50 6.63
C LYS A 46 -9.20 5.18 5.83
N ARG A 47 -9.45 5.88 4.71
CA ARG A 47 -10.73 5.84 3.97
C ARG A 47 -10.59 5.54 2.48
N CYS A 48 -9.37 5.38 1.99
CA CYS A 48 -9.09 5.15 0.57
C CYS A 48 -8.75 3.69 0.31
N ASP A 49 -9.01 3.23 -0.92
CA ASP A 49 -8.50 1.96 -1.41
C ASP A 49 -6.98 2.05 -1.61
N THR A 50 -6.23 1.40 -0.73
CA THR A 50 -4.76 1.40 -0.78
C THR A 50 -4.23 0.43 -1.82
N SER A 51 -5.03 -0.53 -2.32
CA SER A 51 -4.58 -1.50 -3.31
C SER A 51 -4.32 -0.79 -4.63
N GLU A 52 -5.24 0.06 -5.09
CA GLU A 52 -5.05 0.88 -6.29
C GLU A 52 -3.83 1.80 -6.18
N ILE A 53 -3.63 2.43 -5.02
CA ILE A 53 -2.47 3.30 -4.78
C ILE A 53 -1.17 2.48 -4.85
N ALA A 54 -1.14 1.28 -4.25
CA ALA A 54 0.03 0.41 -4.28
C ALA A 54 0.37 -0.07 -5.70
N HIS A 55 -0.63 -0.41 -6.52
CA HIS A 55 -0.42 -0.77 -7.92
C HIS A 55 0.12 0.41 -8.72
N ARG A 56 -0.47 1.61 -8.62
CA ARG A 56 0.03 2.82 -9.30
C ARG A 56 1.48 3.15 -8.93
N LEU A 57 1.84 2.99 -7.66
CA LEU A 57 3.22 3.15 -7.19
C LEU A 57 4.16 2.15 -7.88
N LEU A 58 3.80 0.87 -7.91
CA LEU A 58 4.62 -0.16 -8.54
C LEU A 58 4.70 -0.02 -10.06
N GLU A 59 3.60 0.36 -10.73
CA GLU A 59 3.58 0.62 -12.17
C GLU A 59 4.48 1.81 -12.52
N ARG A 60 4.45 2.89 -11.73
CA ARG A 60 5.25 4.10 -11.99
C ARG A 60 6.73 3.90 -11.68
N PHE A 61 7.06 3.19 -10.60
CA PHE A 61 8.43 3.09 -10.08
C PHE A 61 9.07 1.70 -10.27
N GLY A 62 8.34 0.75 -10.87
CA GLY A 62 8.80 -0.56 -11.33
C GLY A 62 9.00 -1.61 -10.24
N SER A 63 9.27 -1.22 -8.99
CA SER A 63 9.56 -2.16 -7.89
C SER A 63 9.34 -1.53 -6.52
N PHE A 64 9.28 -2.35 -5.47
CA PHE A 64 9.21 -1.86 -4.09
C PHE A 64 10.38 -0.94 -3.72
N SER A 65 11.61 -1.33 -4.07
CA SER A 65 12.80 -0.49 -3.87
C SER A 65 12.70 0.80 -4.67
N GLY A 66 12.24 0.73 -5.93
CA GLY A 66 12.02 1.91 -6.76
C GLY A 66 11.04 2.91 -6.13
N VAL A 67 9.99 2.43 -5.45
CA VAL A 67 9.06 3.30 -4.69
C VAL A 67 9.76 3.96 -3.50
N LEU A 68 10.57 3.22 -2.74
CA LEU A 68 11.27 3.75 -1.57
C LEU A 68 12.37 4.77 -1.96
N ASP A 69 13.03 4.54 -3.10
CA ASP A 69 14.09 5.41 -3.62
C ASP A 69 13.53 6.67 -4.29
N ALA A 70 12.28 6.65 -4.76
CA ALA A 70 11.65 7.76 -5.46
C ALA A 70 11.76 9.10 -4.70
N PRO A 71 11.94 10.24 -5.41
CA PRO A 71 11.89 11.56 -4.80
C PRO A 71 10.52 11.86 -4.18
N TYR A 72 10.50 12.57 -3.05
CA TYR A 72 9.27 12.96 -2.35
C TYR A 72 8.26 13.66 -3.27
N ALA A 73 8.72 14.62 -4.09
CA ALA A 73 7.84 15.35 -5.01
C ALA A 73 7.16 14.40 -6.01
N THR A 74 7.91 13.46 -6.58
CA THR A 74 7.40 12.49 -7.55
C THR A 74 6.45 11.47 -6.94
N LEU A 75 6.63 11.13 -5.65
CA LEU A 75 5.66 10.32 -4.91
C LEU A 75 4.33 11.07 -4.75
N CYS A 76 4.37 12.36 -4.40
CA CYS A 76 3.18 13.20 -4.28
C CYS A 76 2.40 13.38 -5.60
N ASP A 77 3.05 13.20 -6.74
CA ASP A 77 2.39 13.23 -8.06
C ASP A 77 1.54 11.97 -8.34
N VAL A 78 1.62 10.93 -7.50
CA VAL A 78 0.81 9.73 -7.67
C VAL A 78 -0.57 9.96 -7.07
N GLU A 79 -1.61 9.75 -7.86
CA GLU A 79 -2.99 9.90 -7.40
C GLU A 79 -3.27 9.02 -6.18
N GLY A 80 -3.72 9.64 -5.09
CA GLY A 80 -3.96 8.99 -3.79
C GLY A 80 -2.76 9.02 -2.84
N VAL A 81 -1.58 9.47 -3.28
CA VAL A 81 -0.40 9.66 -2.42
C VAL A 81 -0.32 11.11 -1.96
N GLY A 82 -0.82 11.38 -0.76
CA GLY A 82 -0.67 12.69 -0.14
C GLY A 82 0.71 12.90 0.52
N PRO A 83 1.01 14.14 0.96
CA PRO A 83 2.25 14.50 1.66
C PRO A 83 2.62 13.55 2.80
N LEU A 84 1.63 13.12 3.60
CA LEU A 84 1.85 12.22 4.72
C LEU A 84 2.29 10.82 4.26
N SER A 85 1.65 10.27 3.22
CA SER A 85 2.01 8.96 2.65
C SER A 85 3.40 8.99 2.03
N ALA A 86 3.71 10.03 1.25
CA ALA A 86 5.04 10.20 0.67
C ALA A 86 6.13 10.32 1.76
N CYS A 87 5.89 11.13 2.79
CA CYS A 87 6.80 11.26 3.93
C CYS A 87 7.01 9.91 4.65
N PHE A 88 5.92 9.16 4.89
CA PHE A 88 5.99 7.87 5.56
C PHE A 88 6.78 6.81 4.77
N LEU A 89 6.65 6.79 3.44
CA LEU A 89 7.46 5.94 2.57
C LEU A 89 8.95 6.30 2.65
N LYS A 90 9.29 7.59 2.59
CA LYS A 90 10.69 8.05 2.75
C LYS A 90 11.25 7.72 4.13
N LEU A 91 10.44 7.87 5.18
CA LEU A 91 10.83 7.52 6.55
C LEU A 91 11.12 6.02 6.66
N THR A 92 10.27 5.18 6.09
CA THR A 92 10.46 3.71 6.08
C THR A 92 11.76 3.32 5.37
N ALA A 93 12.05 3.94 4.23
CA ALA A 93 13.31 3.76 3.51
C ALA A 93 14.52 4.15 4.37
N ALA A 94 14.47 5.32 5.02
CA ALA A 94 15.53 5.80 5.89
C ALA A 94 15.76 4.87 7.08
N CYS A 95 14.69 4.41 7.75
CA CYS A 95 14.77 3.46 8.87
C CYS A 95 15.47 2.15 8.51
N GLY A 96 15.28 1.63 7.29
CA GLY A 96 15.95 0.41 6.84
C GLY A 96 17.44 0.59 6.49
N ALA A 97 17.91 1.83 6.40
CA ALA A 97 19.31 2.16 6.09
C ALA A 97 20.16 2.52 7.33
N PHE A 98 19.55 2.62 8.51
CA PHE A 98 20.23 2.75 9.80
C PHE A 98 20.65 1.38 10.35
#